data_AF-A0A4R4VMF8-F1
#
_entry.id   AF-A0A4R4VMF8-F1
#
_cell.length_a   1.000
_cell.length_b   1.000
_cell.length_c   1.000
_cell.angle_alpha   90.00
_cell.angle_beta   90.00
_cell.angle_gamma   90.00
#
_symmetry.space_group_name_H-M   'P 1'
#
loop_
_entity.id
_entity.type
_entity.pdbx_description
1 polymer ?
#
loop_
_entity_poly.entity_id
_entity_poly.type
_entity_poly.pdbx_seq_one_letter_code
_entity_poly.pdbx_strand_id
1 'polypeptide(L)'
;MADQREPRSDNLPEIVDAEVVDVAEHDRPPEPAPRGDAVKAADDPEYQEFLEFKRFKEWQASQGDGTATPAPEKPWWKKALGLLRRKWVRRILYVLVALLLLNLAYDHYFGGSDGSSSGNGSGGSAPVDSVPMTAQNPQQAIRSVFNYLRAEPPEQACALFDDQGKADFAAAHGAPDCAGAARAVHGQITDLNAYANPKFAHDAIVEAGPEAQVPGCRIRVSGGPGLGTFKLTRTPQGGWTISAYALTSSACP
;
A
#
# COMPACT_ATOMS: atom_id res chain seq x y z
N MET A 1 -60.57 -4.04 30.68
CA MET A 1 -60.98 -5.31 30.06
C MET A 1 -59.86 -5.66 29.09
N ALA A 2 -58.98 -6.60 29.45
CA ALA A 2 -58.96 -8.00 28.95
C ALA A 2 -58.72 -8.02 27.42
N ASP A 3 -57.81 -8.79 26.82
CA ASP A 3 -57.24 -10.07 27.20
C ASP A 3 -56.02 -10.40 26.28
N GLN A 4 -55.30 -11.44 26.70
CA GLN A 4 -54.15 -12.18 26.20
C GLN A 4 -54.07 -12.56 24.71
N ARG A 5 -52.85 -12.71 24.18
CA ARG A 5 -52.20 -14.04 23.93
C ARG A 5 -50.82 -13.94 23.26
N GLU A 6 -49.89 -14.73 23.80
CA GLU A 6 -48.56 -15.06 23.27
C GLU A 6 -48.62 -15.82 21.93
N PRO A 7 -47.46 -15.99 21.27
CA PRO A 7 -47.02 -17.36 21.04
C PRO A 7 -45.57 -17.67 21.44
N ARG A 8 -45.50 -18.73 22.24
CA ARG A 8 -44.45 -19.71 22.51
C ARG A 8 -43.67 -20.19 21.27
N SER A 9 -42.36 -20.39 21.42
CA SER A 9 -41.57 -21.50 20.83
C SER A 9 -40.15 -21.42 21.42
N ASP A 10 -39.82 -22.21 22.45
CA ASP A 10 -39.33 -23.60 22.39
C ASP A 10 -38.09 -23.75 21.48
N ASN A 11 -36.90 -23.84 22.10
CA ASN A 11 -35.73 -24.69 21.75
C ASN A 11 -34.43 -24.10 22.33
N LEU A 12 -34.14 -24.38 23.60
CA LEU A 12 -32.80 -24.27 24.18
C LEU A 12 -32.28 -25.69 24.44
N PRO A 13 -31.10 -26.08 23.92
CA PRO A 13 -30.51 -27.36 24.26
C PRO A 13 -29.97 -27.35 25.70
N GLU A 14 -30.45 -28.35 26.43
CA GLU A 14 -30.08 -28.82 27.75
C GLU A 14 -28.56 -29.04 27.87
N ILE A 15 -27.92 -28.33 28.79
CA ILE A 15 -26.51 -28.52 29.15
C ILE A 15 -26.50 -29.57 30.26
N VAL A 16 -25.88 -30.71 29.97
CA VAL A 16 -25.78 -31.86 30.87
C VAL A 16 -24.65 -31.61 31.86
N ASP A 17 -24.98 -31.55 33.15
CA ASP A 17 -24.04 -31.47 34.27
C ASP A 17 -23.23 -32.78 34.37
N ALA A 18 -21.91 -32.68 34.25
CA ALA A 18 -21.00 -33.78 34.52
C ALA A 18 -20.68 -33.82 36.02
N GLU A 19 -21.26 -34.82 36.68
CA GLU A 19 -21.00 -35.21 38.06
C GLU A 19 -19.50 -35.46 38.31
N VAL A 20 -18.94 -34.74 39.28
CA VAL A 20 -17.59 -34.97 39.80
C VAL A 20 -17.67 -36.11 40.81
N VAL A 21 -17.09 -37.25 40.46
CA VAL A 21 -16.96 -38.41 41.35
C VAL A 21 -15.67 -38.24 42.17
N ASP A 22 -15.82 -37.87 43.44
CA ASP A 22 -14.75 -37.94 44.43
C ASP A 22 -14.56 -39.40 44.86
N VAL A 23 -13.46 -40.03 44.40
CA VAL A 23 -13.02 -41.33 44.91
C VAL A 23 -11.96 -41.09 45.98
N ALA A 24 -12.35 -41.29 47.23
CA ALA A 24 -11.45 -41.41 48.36
C ALA A 24 -10.78 -42.80 48.36
N GLU A 25 -9.47 -42.87 48.13
CA GLU A 25 -8.69 -44.12 48.27
C GLU A 25 -7.57 -43.94 49.32
N HIS A 26 -7.92 -44.46 50.50
CA HIS A 26 -7.15 -45.06 51.61
C HIS A 26 -5.61 -45.04 51.67
N ASP A 27 -5.15 -44.75 52.90
CA ASP A 27 -3.84 -45.00 53.52
C ASP A 27 -3.19 -46.36 53.16
N ARG A 28 -1.96 -46.29 52.65
CA ARG A 28 -0.96 -47.38 52.77
C ARG A 28 0.42 -46.80 53.09
N PRO A 29 1.17 -47.34 54.07
CA PRO A 29 2.53 -46.90 54.36
C PRO A 29 3.53 -47.34 53.26
N PRO A 30 4.59 -46.56 52.99
CA PRO A 30 5.55 -46.88 51.94
C PRO A 30 6.53 -47.99 52.35
N GLU A 31 6.61 -49.04 51.52
CA GLU A 31 7.64 -50.08 51.57
C GLU A 31 8.93 -49.56 50.90
N PRO A 32 10.13 -49.78 51.46
CA PRO A 32 11.37 -49.23 50.91
C PRO A 32 11.87 -50.02 49.69
N ALA A 33 11.89 -49.37 48.53
CA ALA A 33 12.48 -49.94 47.32
C ALA A 33 14.03 -49.98 47.38
N PRO A 34 14.67 -50.99 46.73
CA PRO A 34 16.11 -51.22 46.81
C PRO A 34 16.90 -50.16 46.04
N ARG A 35 18.03 -49.73 46.62
CA ARG A 35 19.05 -48.92 45.95
C ARG A 35 19.78 -49.79 44.92
N GLY A 36 19.45 -49.61 43.65
CA GLY A 36 20.17 -50.16 42.51
C GLY A 36 20.35 -49.08 41.44
N ASP A 37 21.60 -48.65 41.28
CA ASP A 37 22.18 -48.14 40.04
C ASP A 37 21.50 -46.92 39.36
N ALA A 38 21.59 -45.76 40.00
CA ALA A 38 21.30 -44.46 39.37
C ALA A 38 22.37 -43.99 38.34
N VAL A 39 23.29 -44.88 37.94
CA VAL A 39 24.37 -44.56 36.99
C VAL A 39 24.16 -45.43 35.75
N LYS A 40 23.30 -44.97 34.83
CA LYS A 40 23.32 -45.28 33.37
C LYS A 40 22.10 -44.77 32.59
N ALA A 41 21.14 -44.08 33.21
CA ALA A 41 20.01 -43.51 32.45
C ALA A 41 20.40 -42.32 31.53
N ALA A 42 21.57 -41.70 31.73
CA ALA A 42 22.00 -40.55 30.94
C ALA A 42 22.69 -40.90 29.61
N ASP A 43 23.20 -42.13 29.46
CA ASP A 43 23.89 -42.63 28.26
C ASP A 43 23.01 -43.53 27.39
N ASP A 44 21.72 -43.63 27.71
CA ASP A 44 20.76 -44.37 26.90
C ASP A 44 20.33 -43.50 25.70
N PRO A 45 20.61 -43.91 24.44
CA PRO A 45 20.21 -43.15 23.26
C PRO A 45 18.69 -42.94 23.19
N GLU A 46 17.89 -43.85 23.74
CA GLU A 46 16.43 -43.69 23.78
C GLU A 46 15.99 -42.54 24.72
N TYR A 47 16.74 -42.30 25.79
CA TYR A 47 16.46 -41.21 26.72
C TYR A 47 16.77 -39.83 26.12
N GLN A 48 17.81 -39.74 25.28
CA GLN A 48 18.16 -38.53 24.53
C GLN A 48 17.04 -38.14 23.56
N GLU A 49 16.47 -39.10 22.81
CA GLU A 49 15.35 -38.85 21.89
C GLU A 49 14.10 -38.36 22.63
N PHE A 50 13.83 -38.92 23.81
CA PHE A 50 12.71 -38.49 24.64
C PHE A 50 12.85 -37.06 25.15
N LEU A 51 14.07 -36.63 25.48
CA LEU A 51 14.36 -35.25 25.89
C LEU A 51 14.19 -34.27 24.74
N GLU A 52 14.58 -34.63 23.51
CA GLU A 52 14.36 -33.82 22.31
C GLU A 52 12.86 -33.66 22.02
N PHE A 53 12.08 -34.73 22.14
CA PHE A 53 10.63 -34.68 21.96
C PHE A 53 9.94 -33.78 22.99
N LYS A 54 10.37 -33.82 24.26
CA LYS A 54 9.86 -32.89 25.28
C LYS A 54 10.20 -31.44 24.95
N ARG A 55 11.44 -31.18 24.55
CA ARG A 55 11.89 -29.82 24.16
C ARG A 55 11.12 -29.30 22.94
N PHE A 56 10.79 -30.17 21.98
CA PHE A 56 9.94 -29.83 20.83
C PHE A 56 8.49 -29.51 21.23
N LYS A 57 7.91 -30.29 22.16
CA LYS A 57 6.58 -30.00 22.71
C LYS A 57 6.52 -28.69 23.49
N GLU A 58 7.54 -28.39 24.28
CA GLU A 58 7.66 -27.11 24.99
C GLU A 58 7.83 -25.94 24.01
N TRP A 59 8.62 -26.12 22.94
CA TRP A 59 8.75 -25.12 21.87
C TRP A 59 7.42 -24.88 21.15
N GLN A 60 6.66 -25.93 20.81
CA GLN A 60 5.31 -25.79 20.24
C GLN A 60 4.35 -25.11 21.22
N ALA A 61 4.42 -25.41 22.51
CA ALA A 61 3.62 -24.74 23.52
C ALA A 61 3.98 -23.24 23.62
N SER A 62 5.28 -22.91 23.53
CA SER A 62 5.76 -21.51 23.54
C SER A 62 5.43 -20.71 22.27
N GLN A 63 5.21 -21.39 21.14
CA GLN A 63 4.73 -20.75 19.90
C GLN A 63 3.20 -20.74 19.80
N GLY A 64 2.50 -21.58 20.57
CA GLY A 64 1.07 -21.82 20.47
C GLY A 64 0.19 -21.08 21.47
N ASP A 65 0.75 -20.47 22.52
CA ASP A 65 -0.05 -19.78 23.54
C ASP A 65 -0.16 -18.28 23.29
N GLY A 66 -0.92 -17.98 22.24
CA GLY A 66 -1.19 -16.62 21.80
C GLY A 66 -2.48 -16.52 21.01
N THR A 67 -3.56 -17.21 21.44
CA THR A 67 -4.95 -16.74 21.33
C THR A 67 -5.90 -17.78 21.90
N ALA A 68 -6.72 -17.35 22.86
CA ALA A 68 -7.97 -18.01 23.22
C ALA A 68 -8.81 -18.31 21.96
N THR A 69 -9.32 -19.54 21.87
CA THR A 69 -10.22 -20.03 20.81
C THR A 69 -11.49 -19.19 20.63
N PRO A 70 -11.80 -18.72 19.40
CA PRO A 70 -13.16 -18.58 18.92
C PRO A 70 -13.54 -19.76 18.02
N ALA A 71 -14.82 -20.12 18.03
CA ALA A 71 -15.43 -21.27 17.36
C ALA A 71 -15.11 -21.39 15.84
N PRO A 72 -15.19 -22.61 15.24
CA PRO A 72 -14.88 -22.82 13.83
C PRO A 72 -15.91 -22.12 12.93
N GLU A 73 -15.49 -21.00 12.33
CA GLU A 73 -16.32 -20.29 11.35
C GLU A 73 -16.36 -21.05 10.01
N LYS A 74 -17.58 -21.29 9.52
CA LYS A 74 -17.82 -21.90 8.21
C LYS A 74 -17.07 -21.11 7.11
N PRO A 75 -16.41 -21.80 6.16
CA PRO A 75 -15.62 -21.16 5.12
C PRO A 75 -16.45 -20.17 4.29
N TRP A 76 -16.14 -18.88 4.45
CA TRP A 76 -16.85 -17.74 3.87
C TRP A 76 -16.95 -17.78 2.32
N TRP A 77 -16.00 -18.44 1.65
CA TRP A 77 -15.99 -18.59 0.20
C TRP A 77 -17.18 -19.38 -0.35
N LYS A 78 -17.80 -20.28 0.43
CA LYS A 78 -19.02 -20.99 0.00
C LYS A 78 -20.26 -20.09 -0.02
N LYS A 79 -20.32 -19.05 0.82
CA LYS A 79 -21.39 -18.03 0.78
C LYS A 79 -21.23 -17.13 -0.46
N ALA A 80 -19.99 -16.79 -0.84
CA ALA A 80 -19.70 -16.03 -2.05
C ALA A 80 -20.07 -16.81 -3.33
N LEU A 81 -19.73 -18.10 -3.39
CA LEU A 81 -20.06 -18.96 -4.53
C LEU A 81 -21.58 -19.17 -4.70
N GLY A 82 -22.33 -19.22 -3.59
CA GLY A 82 -23.79 -19.32 -3.60
C GLY A 82 -24.50 -18.08 -4.12
N LEU A 83 -23.90 -16.89 -3.92
CA LEU A 83 -24.43 -15.64 -4.47
C LEU A 83 -24.35 -15.61 -6.00
N LEU A 84 -23.25 -16.15 -6.56
CA LEU A 84 -23.01 -16.26 -8.00
C LEU A 84 -23.98 -17.23 -8.72
N ARG A 85 -24.67 -18.08 -7.96
CA ARG A 85 -25.63 -19.08 -8.49
C ARG A 85 -27.07 -18.53 -8.63
N ARG A 86 -27.34 -17.29 -8.23
CA ARG A 86 -28.66 -16.66 -8.43
C ARG A 86 -28.82 -16.23 -9.89
N LYS A 87 -29.92 -16.63 -10.55
CA LYS A 87 -30.26 -16.28 -11.95
C LYS A 87 -30.17 -14.77 -12.24
N TRP A 88 -30.45 -13.94 -11.22
CA TRP A 88 -30.30 -12.48 -11.30
C TRP A 88 -28.85 -12.01 -11.35
N VAL A 89 -27.94 -12.65 -10.63
CA VAL A 89 -26.50 -12.32 -10.68
C VAL A 89 -25.92 -12.67 -12.04
N ARG A 90 -26.33 -13.79 -12.64
CA ARG A 90 -25.93 -14.14 -14.02
C ARG A 90 -26.47 -13.12 -15.04
N ARG A 91 -27.71 -12.64 -14.89
CA ARG A 91 -28.26 -11.57 -15.75
C ARG A 91 -27.53 -10.23 -15.55
N ILE A 92 -27.23 -9.84 -14.31
CA ILE A 92 -26.47 -8.63 -14.01
C ILE A 92 -25.05 -8.74 -14.58
N LEU A 93 -24.40 -9.89 -14.46
CA LEU A 93 -23.09 -10.15 -15.04
C LEU A 93 -23.13 -10.00 -16.57
N TYR A 94 -24.12 -10.57 -17.25
CA TYR A 94 -24.27 -10.40 -18.70
C TYR A 94 -24.52 -8.96 -19.11
N VAL A 95 -25.33 -8.21 -18.34
CA VAL A 95 -25.54 -6.78 -18.59
C VAL A 95 -24.26 -5.99 -18.37
N LEU A 96 -23.47 -6.30 -17.34
CA LEU A 96 -22.18 -5.66 -17.08
C LEU A 96 -21.18 -5.94 -18.20
N VAL A 97 -21.07 -7.19 -18.64
CA VAL A 97 -20.19 -7.58 -19.76
C VAL A 97 -20.66 -6.94 -21.06
N ALA A 98 -21.97 -6.90 -21.33
CA ALA A 98 -22.52 -6.24 -22.50
C ALA A 98 -22.26 -4.73 -22.48
N LEU A 99 -22.44 -4.07 -21.33
CA LEU A 99 -22.11 -2.65 -21.16
C LEU A 99 -20.62 -2.39 -21.37
N LEU A 100 -19.75 -3.26 -20.86
CA LEU A 100 -18.30 -3.15 -21.02
C LEU A 100 -17.87 -3.31 -22.48
N LEU A 101 -18.44 -4.29 -23.20
CA LEU A 101 -18.19 -4.46 -24.63
C LEU A 101 -18.76 -3.31 -25.46
N LEU A 102 -19.90 -2.74 -25.05
CA LEU A 102 -20.50 -1.60 -25.72
C LEU A 102 -19.68 -0.32 -25.49
N ASN A 103 -19.13 -0.13 -24.29
CA ASN A 103 -18.17 0.94 -23.98
C ASN A 103 -16.89 0.77 -24.81
N LEU A 104 -16.32 -0.44 -24.85
CA LEU A 104 -15.14 -0.75 -25.65
C LEU A 104 -15.38 -0.50 -27.16
N ALA A 105 -16.53 -0.90 -27.68
CA ALA A 105 -16.89 -0.66 -29.07
C ALA A 105 -17.14 0.84 -29.33
N TYR A 106 -17.73 1.56 -28.37
CA TYR A 106 -17.91 3.01 -28.46
C TYR A 106 -16.56 3.74 -28.51
N ASP A 107 -15.61 3.38 -27.66
CA ASP A 107 -14.25 3.92 -27.67
C ASP A 107 -13.52 3.60 -28.98
N HIS A 108 -13.69 2.38 -29.51
CA HIS A 108 -13.05 1.96 -30.76
C HIS A 108 -13.65 2.62 -32.02
N TYR A 109 -14.95 2.95 -32.03
CA TYR A 109 -15.62 3.51 -33.23
C TYR A 109 -15.90 5.02 -33.14
N PHE A 110 -16.02 5.60 -31.94
CA PHE A 110 -16.36 7.01 -31.69
C PHE A 110 -15.43 7.70 -30.69
N GLY A 111 -14.57 6.96 -29.96
CA GLY A 111 -13.63 7.49 -28.98
C GLY A 111 -12.37 8.10 -29.61
N GLY A 112 -12.52 9.28 -30.20
CA GLY A 112 -11.39 10.18 -30.40
C GLY A 112 -10.96 10.80 -29.06
N SER A 113 -9.93 10.20 -28.46
CA SER A 113 -9.08 10.75 -27.38
C SER A 113 -9.76 11.39 -26.15
N ASP A 114 -9.97 10.58 -25.12
CA ASP A 114 -9.97 11.01 -23.72
C ASP A 114 -9.43 9.89 -22.82
N GLY A 115 -8.16 10.05 -22.45
CA GLY A 115 -7.37 9.07 -21.72
C GLY A 115 -7.88 8.80 -20.32
N SER A 116 -8.52 7.65 -20.14
CA SER A 116 -8.65 6.97 -18.84
C SER A 116 -7.68 5.79 -18.78
N SER A 117 -6.37 6.06 -18.85
CA SER A 117 -5.37 5.02 -18.64
C SER A 117 -5.17 4.76 -17.15
N SER A 118 -5.90 3.76 -16.67
CA SER A 118 -5.48 2.93 -15.54
C SER A 118 -4.13 2.30 -15.88
N GLY A 119 -3.07 2.78 -15.23
CA GLY A 119 -1.70 2.38 -15.49
C GLY A 119 -1.43 0.95 -15.04
N ASN A 120 -1.35 0.02 -16.00
CA ASN A 120 -0.64 -1.24 -15.86
C ASN A 120 0.73 -1.09 -16.52
N GLY A 121 1.78 -1.08 -15.71
CA GLY A 121 3.15 -0.86 -16.17
C GLY A 121 3.66 -1.94 -17.12
N SER A 122 4.38 -1.53 -18.15
CA SER A 122 5.39 -2.37 -18.80
C SER A 122 6.44 -1.47 -19.43
N GLY A 123 7.71 -1.78 -19.17
CA GLY A 123 8.86 -1.02 -19.60
C GLY A 123 8.92 -0.85 -21.11
N GLY A 124 9.04 0.40 -21.54
CA GLY A 124 9.29 0.79 -22.92
C GLY A 124 9.53 2.29 -22.92
N SER A 125 10.65 2.70 -23.48
CA SER A 125 11.05 4.10 -23.61
C SER A 125 9.86 4.97 -24.00
N ALA A 126 9.62 6.03 -23.21
CA ALA A 126 8.48 6.92 -23.39
C ALA A 126 8.43 7.42 -24.85
N PRO A 127 7.24 7.46 -25.49
CA PRO A 127 7.08 8.10 -26.78
C PRO A 127 7.59 9.55 -26.72
N VAL A 128 8.23 9.99 -27.80
CA VAL A 128 8.78 11.35 -27.95
C VAL A 128 7.71 12.46 -27.83
N ASP A 129 6.42 12.11 -27.80
CA ASP A 129 5.28 13.04 -27.70
C ASP A 129 4.34 12.73 -26.52
N SER A 130 4.85 12.23 -25.39
CA SER A 130 4.00 11.98 -24.21
C SER A 130 3.46 13.27 -23.61
N VAL A 131 2.13 13.44 -23.56
CA VAL A 131 1.47 14.57 -22.89
C VAL A 131 1.91 14.62 -21.42
N PRO A 132 2.40 15.77 -20.92
CA PRO A 132 2.83 15.89 -19.53
C PRO A 132 1.71 15.57 -18.54
N MET A 133 2.06 14.90 -17.45
CA MET A 133 1.19 14.72 -16.30
C MET A 133 0.83 16.09 -15.70
N THR A 134 -0.47 16.33 -15.55
CA THR A 134 -0.98 17.60 -15.03
C THR A 134 -1.35 17.49 -13.55
N ALA A 135 -1.02 18.51 -12.76
CA ALA A 135 -1.47 18.61 -11.37
C ALA A 135 -2.70 19.54 -11.22
N GLN A 136 -3.41 19.45 -10.09
CA GLN A 136 -4.59 20.27 -9.83
C GLN A 136 -4.23 21.72 -9.49
N ASN A 137 -3.05 21.96 -8.94
CA ASN A 137 -2.52 23.29 -8.62
C ASN A 137 -0.98 23.33 -8.71
N PRO A 138 -0.36 24.51 -8.81
CA PRO A 138 1.09 24.63 -8.97
C PRO A 138 1.90 24.04 -7.80
N GLN A 139 1.40 24.21 -6.57
CA GLN A 139 2.06 23.64 -5.39
C GLN A 139 2.14 22.12 -5.47
N GLN A 140 1.05 21.48 -5.88
CA GLN A 140 0.98 20.03 -6.01
C GLN A 140 1.93 19.54 -7.10
N ALA A 141 2.00 20.21 -8.25
CA ALA A 141 2.93 19.85 -9.33
C ALA A 141 4.37 19.77 -8.80
N ILE A 142 4.81 20.79 -8.07
CA ILE A 142 6.17 20.85 -7.53
C ILE A 142 6.38 19.81 -6.45
N ARG A 143 5.42 19.61 -5.54
CA ARG A 143 5.50 18.51 -4.56
C ARG A 143 5.60 17.15 -5.22
N SER A 144 4.93 16.94 -6.34
CA SER A 144 5.06 15.72 -7.13
C SER A 144 6.47 15.56 -7.71
N VAL A 145 7.12 16.64 -8.17
CA VAL A 145 8.54 16.59 -8.61
C VAL A 145 9.43 16.06 -7.49
N PHE A 146 9.35 16.65 -6.29
CA PHE A 146 10.12 16.19 -5.13
C PHE A 146 9.82 14.73 -4.77
N ASN A 147 8.55 14.30 -4.88
CA ASN A 147 8.14 12.93 -4.60
C ASN A 147 8.65 11.92 -5.63
N TYR A 148 8.67 12.26 -6.92
CA TYR A 148 9.21 11.38 -7.93
C TYR A 148 10.73 11.33 -7.91
N LEU A 149 11.42 12.46 -7.68
CA LEU A 149 12.88 12.49 -7.63
C LEU A 149 13.47 11.63 -6.50
N ARG A 150 12.75 11.45 -5.39
CA ARG A 150 13.16 10.53 -4.32
C ARG A 150 12.76 9.07 -4.56
N ALA A 151 11.85 8.81 -5.49
CA ALA A 151 11.32 7.47 -5.73
C ALA A 151 12.21 6.70 -6.72
N GLU A 152 11.97 5.41 -6.84
CA GLU A 152 12.55 4.57 -7.89
C GLU A 152 11.44 4.12 -8.85
N PRO A 153 11.58 4.32 -10.18
CA PRO A 153 12.60 5.12 -10.87
C PRO A 153 12.42 6.65 -10.72
N PRO A 154 13.50 7.44 -10.49
CA PRO A 154 13.40 8.90 -10.33
C PRO A 154 13.02 9.63 -11.63
N GLU A 155 13.21 8.99 -12.78
CA GLU A 155 12.87 9.51 -14.10
C GLU A 155 11.37 9.79 -14.27
N GLN A 156 10.51 9.23 -13.41
CA GLN A 156 9.09 9.56 -13.40
C GLN A 156 8.83 11.06 -13.19
N ALA A 157 9.76 11.78 -12.55
CA ALA A 157 9.65 13.23 -12.39
C ALA A 157 9.57 13.95 -13.74
N CYS A 158 10.22 13.42 -14.78
CA CYS A 158 10.23 14.00 -16.13
C CYS A 158 8.87 14.00 -16.80
N ALA A 159 7.93 13.16 -16.33
CA ALA A 159 6.56 13.17 -16.86
C ALA A 159 5.77 14.43 -16.47
N LEU A 160 6.22 15.20 -15.46
CA LEU A 160 5.57 16.44 -15.03
C LEU A 160 5.96 17.66 -15.86
N PHE A 161 7.02 17.53 -16.66
CA PHE A 161 7.58 18.59 -17.49
C PHE A 161 7.11 18.43 -18.93
N ASP A 162 6.85 19.55 -19.61
CA ASP A 162 6.82 19.56 -21.07
C ASP A 162 8.24 19.45 -21.65
N ASP A 163 8.36 19.41 -22.97
CA ASP A 163 9.65 19.17 -23.61
C ASP A 163 10.66 20.29 -23.38
N GLN A 164 10.18 21.54 -23.27
CA GLN A 164 11.03 22.67 -22.90
C GLN A 164 11.49 22.55 -21.45
N GLY A 165 10.58 22.27 -20.52
CA GLY A 165 10.89 22.05 -19.12
C GLY A 165 11.86 20.90 -18.89
N LYS A 166 11.75 19.79 -19.65
CA LYS A 166 12.70 18.67 -19.62
C LYS A 166 14.10 19.12 -20.05
N ALA A 167 14.19 19.87 -21.15
CA ALA A 167 15.46 20.37 -21.67
C ALA A 167 16.13 21.35 -20.68
N ASP A 168 15.35 22.27 -20.12
CA ASP A 168 15.82 23.23 -19.11
C ASP A 168 16.31 22.51 -17.85
N PHE A 169 15.58 21.49 -17.39
CA PHE A 169 15.96 20.69 -16.23
C PHE A 169 17.26 19.91 -16.47
N ALA A 170 17.40 19.29 -17.65
CA ALA A 170 18.64 18.61 -18.04
C ALA A 170 19.84 19.58 -18.04
N ALA A 171 19.68 20.74 -18.69
CA ALA A 171 20.72 21.74 -18.82
C ALA A 171 21.15 22.31 -17.45
N ALA A 172 20.20 22.62 -16.58
CA ALA A 172 20.46 23.19 -15.25
C ALA A 172 21.24 22.23 -14.33
N HIS A 173 21.12 20.91 -14.55
CA HIS A 173 21.83 19.88 -13.79
C HIS A 173 23.04 19.31 -14.55
N GLY A 174 23.42 19.88 -15.70
CA GLY A 174 24.56 19.43 -16.48
C GLY A 174 24.41 18.00 -17.03
N ALA A 175 23.19 17.55 -17.26
CA ALA A 175 22.87 16.20 -17.73
C ALA A 175 22.50 16.20 -19.23
N PRO A 176 22.69 15.06 -19.93
CA PRO A 176 22.33 14.95 -21.36
C PRO A 176 20.82 15.01 -21.61
N ASP A 177 20.01 14.56 -20.65
CA ASP A 177 18.56 14.51 -20.73
C ASP A 177 17.92 14.63 -19.34
N CYS A 178 16.60 14.77 -19.29
CA CYS A 178 15.87 14.89 -18.03
C CYS A 178 16.06 13.65 -17.15
N ALA A 179 16.14 12.45 -17.74
CA ALA A 179 16.35 11.20 -17.01
C ALA A 179 17.70 11.19 -16.28
N GLY A 180 18.76 11.64 -16.95
CA GLY A 180 20.09 11.81 -16.38
C GLY A 180 20.11 12.83 -15.24
N ALA A 181 19.42 13.96 -15.41
CA ALA A 181 19.27 14.95 -14.34
C ALA A 181 18.51 14.39 -13.14
N ALA A 182 17.40 13.67 -13.37
CA ALA A 182 16.61 13.07 -12.31
C ALA A 182 17.42 12.07 -11.48
N ARG A 183 18.20 11.20 -12.15
CA ARG A 183 19.13 10.28 -11.47
C ARG A 183 20.24 11.00 -10.71
N ALA A 184 20.81 12.06 -11.29
CA ALA A 184 21.86 12.84 -10.64
C ALA A 184 21.36 13.55 -9.38
N VAL A 185 20.14 14.08 -9.41
CA VAL A 185 19.49 14.68 -8.24
C VAL A 185 19.15 13.61 -7.22
N HIS A 186 18.58 12.47 -7.64
CA HIS A 186 18.25 11.35 -6.76
C HIS A 186 19.46 10.89 -5.95
N GLY A 187 20.63 10.75 -6.59
CA GLY A 187 21.87 10.36 -5.92
C GLY A 187 22.40 11.33 -4.88
N GLN A 188 21.87 12.56 -4.82
CA GLN A 188 22.22 13.58 -3.81
C GLN A 188 21.22 13.64 -2.64
N ILE A 189 20.13 12.86 -2.70
CA ILE A 189 19.11 12.83 -1.64
C ILE A 189 19.62 11.95 -0.51
N THR A 190 19.78 12.53 0.68
CA THR A 190 20.28 11.86 1.89
C THR A 190 19.15 11.38 2.80
N ASP A 191 17.98 12.00 2.73
CA ASP A 191 16.77 11.57 3.45
C ASP A 191 15.55 11.68 2.53
N LEU A 192 15.10 10.51 2.05
CA LEU A 192 13.97 10.38 1.13
C LEU A 192 12.68 10.97 1.73
N ASN A 193 12.43 10.76 3.02
CA ASN A 193 11.18 11.19 3.67
C ASN A 193 11.17 12.70 3.90
N ALA A 194 12.30 13.27 4.31
CA ALA A 194 12.43 14.72 4.47
C ALA A 194 12.30 15.42 3.10
N TYR A 195 12.94 14.86 2.07
CA TYR A 195 12.93 15.44 0.72
C TYR A 195 11.55 15.45 0.08
N ALA A 196 10.71 14.46 0.40
CA ALA A 196 9.31 14.38 -0.04
C ALA A 196 8.43 15.54 0.42
N ASN A 197 8.86 16.27 1.47
CA ASN A 197 8.05 17.18 2.24
C ASN A 197 8.62 18.62 2.25
N PRO A 198 8.85 19.25 1.08
CA PRO A 198 9.33 20.62 1.01
C PRO A 198 8.34 21.58 1.65
N LYS A 199 8.86 22.65 2.29
CA LYS A 199 8.06 23.72 2.88
C LYS A 199 8.06 24.94 1.97
N PHE A 200 6.87 25.39 1.60
CA PHE A 200 6.67 26.57 0.74
C PHE A 200 6.48 27.81 1.63
N ALA A 201 7.14 28.91 1.29
CA ALA A 201 6.79 30.22 1.85
C ALA A 201 5.36 30.61 1.43
N HIS A 202 4.73 31.50 2.21
CA HIS A 202 3.37 31.98 1.94
C HIS A 202 3.21 32.65 0.56
N ASP A 203 4.30 33.22 0.04
CA ASP A 203 4.41 33.92 -1.24
C ASP A 203 5.22 33.13 -2.27
N ALA A 204 5.39 31.82 -2.07
CA ALA A 204 6.21 31.00 -2.96
C ALA A 204 5.63 30.87 -4.37
N ILE A 205 4.32 31.02 -4.53
CA ILE A 205 3.62 30.83 -5.80
C ILE A 205 3.08 32.17 -6.27
N VAL A 206 3.57 32.61 -7.43
CA VAL A 206 3.12 33.83 -8.10
C VAL A 206 2.34 33.42 -9.34
N GLU A 207 1.01 33.45 -9.24
CA GLU A 207 0.11 33.16 -10.36
C GLU A 207 -0.19 34.43 -11.16
N ALA A 208 -0.10 34.34 -12.49
CA ALA A 208 -0.41 35.40 -13.44
C ALA A 208 -1.21 34.82 -14.61
N GLY A 209 -2.53 34.74 -14.44
CA GLY A 209 -3.45 34.20 -15.45
C GLY A 209 -3.22 32.69 -15.68
N PRO A 210 -2.88 32.24 -16.90
CA PRO A 210 -2.62 30.83 -17.18
C PRO A 210 -1.19 30.39 -16.80
N GLU A 211 -0.39 31.26 -16.21
CA GLU A 211 0.98 30.96 -15.82
C GLU A 211 1.15 31.06 -14.30
N ALA A 212 2.06 30.26 -13.75
CA ALA A 212 2.52 30.38 -12.38
C ALA A 212 4.04 30.27 -12.34
N GLN A 213 4.68 31.08 -11.50
CA GLN A 213 6.11 30.97 -11.21
C GLN A 213 6.32 30.61 -9.75
N VAL A 214 7.25 29.71 -9.51
CA VAL A 214 7.64 29.27 -8.17
C VAL A 214 9.17 29.32 -8.06
N PRO A 215 9.73 30.40 -7.47
CA PRO A 215 11.16 30.51 -7.23
C PRO A 215 11.65 29.43 -6.25
N GLY A 216 12.68 28.68 -6.64
CA GLY A 216 13.18 27.54 -5.86
C GLY A 216 13.69 27.93 -4.46
N CYS A 217 14.30 29.10 -4.34
CA CYS A 217 14.66 29.78 -3.08
C CYS A 217 13.50 29.99 -2.09
N ARG A 218 12.24 30.03 -2.54
CA ARG A 218 11.04 30.13 -1.67
C ARG A 218 10.56 28.77 -1.20
N ILE A 219 11.28 27.70 -1.56
CA ILE A 219 11.03 26.33 -1.16
C ILE A 219 12.17 25.91 -0.23
N ARG A 220 11.83 25.67 1.04
CA ARG A 220 12.78 25.09 1.98
C ARG A 220 12.75 23.57 1.84
N VAL A 221 13.88 23.01 1.46
CA VAL A 221 14.09 21.58 1.25
C VAL A 221 15.01 21.04 2.36
N SER A 222 14.74 19.82 2.80
CA SER A 222 15.58 19.08 3.75
C SER A 222 15.88 17.70 3.16
N GLY A 223 17.02 17.11 3.49
CA GLY A 223 17.36 15.74 3.05
C GLY A 223 17.86 15.63 1.61
N GLY A 224 18.25 16.72 0.96
CA GLY A 224 18.76 16.72 -0.41
C GLY A 224 18.98 18.12 -0.97
N PRO A 225 19.32 18.23 -2.26
CA PRO A 225 19.61 19.51 -2.91
C PRO A 225 18.35 20.37 -3.10
N GLY A 226 18.52 21.70 -3.05
CA GLY A 226 17.47 22.61 -3.50
C GLY A 226 17.28 22.49 -5.02
N LEU A 227 16.06 22.78 -5.49
CA LEU A 227 15.76 22.88 -6.92
C LEU A 227 15.66 24.35 -7.33
N GLY A 228 15.84 24.63 -8.62
CA GLY A 228 15.70 25.96 -9.21
C GLY A 228 14.25 26.45 -9.30
N THR A 229 14.07 27.54 -10.05
CA THR A 229 12.77 28.17 -10.30
C THR A 229 11.95 27.35 -11.30
N PHE A 230 10.67 27.17 -11.02
CA PHE A 230 9.72 26.51 -11.91
C PHE A 230 8.79 27.55 -12.54
N LYS A 231 8.53 27.41 -13.85
CA LYS A 231 7.36 28.02 -14.49
C LYS A 231 6.39 26.92 -14.84
N LEU A 232 5.12 27.19 -14.58
CA LEU A 232 4.03 26.28 -14.87
C LEU A 232 3.03 26.98 -15.76
N THR A 233 2.44 26.21 -16.66
CA THR A 233 1.39 26.66 -17.56
C THR A 233 0.15 25.80 -17.34
N ARG A 234 -1.01 26.46 -17.29
CA ARG A 234 -2.30 25.80 -17.20
C ARG A 234 -2.68 25.24 -18.57
N THR A 235 -2.97 23.96 -18.63
CA THR A 235 -3.45 23.27 -19.83
C THR A 235 -4.91 23.65 -20.11
N PRO A 236 -5.40 23.47 -21.36
CA PRO A 236 -6.80 23.72 -21.70
C PRO A 236 -7.80 22.93 -20.84
N GLN A 237 -7.39 21.77 -20.31
CA GLN A 237 -8.18 20.92 -19.43
C GLN A 237 -8.14 21.38 -17.95
N GLY A 238 -7.45 22.49 -17.65
CA GLY A 238 -7.40 23.12 -16.33
C GLY A 238 -6.29 22.63 -15.41
N GLY A 239 -5.52 21.62 -15.81
CA GLY A 239 -4.38 21.11 -15.06
C GLY A 239 -3.12 21.95 -15.25
N TRP A 240 -2.10 21.74 -14.41
CA TRP A 240 -0.84 22.47 -14.46
C TRP A 240 0.32 21.57 -14.87
N THR A 241 1.11 22.00 -15.84
CA THR A 241 2.36 21.35 -16.26
C THR A 241 3.55 22.29 -16.08
N ILE A 242 4.76 21.74 -15.91
CA ILE A 242 5.98 22.53 -15.77
C ILE A 242 6.55 22.81 -17.16
N SER A 243 6.50 24.07 -17.56
CA SER A 243 6.84 24.53 -18.90
C SER A 243 8.23 25.16 -19.05
N ALA A 244 8.86 25.51 -17.94
CA ALA A 244 10.27 25.92 -17.93
C ALA A 244 10.91 25.70 -16.55
N TYR A 245 12.23 25.57 -16.53
CA TYR A 245 13.02 25.36 -15.31
C TYR A 245 14.25 26.28 -15.24
N ALA A 246 14.72 26.56 -14.03
CA ALA A 246 15.90 27.38 -13.73
C ALA A 246 15.87 28.77 -14.38
N LEU A 247 14.68 29.36 -14.50
CA LEU A 247 14.53 30.72 -14.99
C LEU A 247 15.32 31.69 -14.10
N THR A 248 16.09 32.56 -14.73
CA THR A 248 16.71 33.73 -14.10
C THR A 248 15.62 34.76 -13.77
N SER A 249 14.72 34.42 -12.86
CA SER A 249 13.80 35.39 -12.28
C SER A 249 14.59 36.20 -11.25
N SER A 250 14.48 37.53 -11.31
CA SER A 250 15.05 38.45 -10.34
C SER A 250 14.47 38.27 -8.93
N ALA A 251 13.45 37.44 -8.77
CA ALA A 251 12.92 37.06 -7.47
C ALA A 251 13.76 35.92 -6.86
N CYS A 252 14.93 36.26 -6.31
CA CYS A 252 15.40 35.82 -4.99
C CYS A 252 16.84 36.25 -4.65
N PRO A 253 16.94 37.28 -3.82
CA PRO A 253 17.87 37.40 -2.71
C PRO A 253 17.17 37.28 -1.34
#